data_AF-A0A350HBL1-F1
#
_entry.id   AF-A0A350HBL1-F1
#
_cell.length_a   1.000
_cell.length_b   1.000
_cell.length_c   1.000
_cell.angle_alpha   90.00
_cell.angle_beta   90.00
_cell.angle_gamma   90.00
#
_symmetry.space_group_name_H-M   'P 1'
#
loop_
_entity.id
_entity.type
_entity.pdbx_description
1 polymer ?
#
loop_
_entity_poly.entity_id
_entity_poly.type
_entity_poly.pdbx_seq_one_letter_code
_entity_poly.pdbx_strand_id
1 'polypeptide(L)'
;ALTLQDELQCQYTGGTVLHGFLGERIYSIEACKSLVKKIAENFHLPYFTITPTFSICPVHGYIPGEHEFCPYDHSNEELEMFGLETYIEKGE
;
A
#
# COMPACT_ATOMS: atom_id res chain seq x y z
N ALA A 1 2.65 -15.74 3.66
CA ALA A 1 3.69 -14.72 3.83
C ALA A 1 4.31 -14.79 5.22
N LEU A 2 3.59 -14.42 6.30
CA LEU A 2 4.13 -14.38 7.67
C LEU A 2 4.77 -15.70 8.12
N THR A 3 4.06 -16.82 8.03
CA THR A 3 4.57 -18.16 8.41
C THR A 3 5.85 -18.55 7.67
N LEU A 4 5.96 -18.19 6.39
CA LEU A 4 7.14 -18.52 5.58
C LEU A 4 8.37 -17.68 5.97
N GLN A 5 8.14 -16.50 6.52
CA GLN A 5 9.20 -15.54 6.84
C GLN A 5 9.62 -15.60 8.31
N ASP A 6 8.77 -16.12 9.20
CA ASP A 6 9.00 -16.09 10.64
C ASP A 6 10.32 -16.78 11.04
N GLU A 7 10.46 -18.08 10.73
CA GLU A 7 11.67 -18.83 11.08
C GLU A 7 12.92 -18.33 10.35
N LEU A 8 12.75 -17.89 9.09
CA LEU A 8 13.88 -17.41 8.29
C LEU A 8 14.41 -16.10 8.84
N GLN A 9 13.54 -15.10 9.04
CA GLN A 9 13.97 -13.77 9.47
C GLN A 9 14.53 -13.76 10.89
N CYS A 10 14.09 -14.68 11.76
CA CYS A 10 14.63 -14.84 13.11
C CYS A 10 16.09 -15.35 13.12
N GLN A 11 16.55 -16.02 12.05
CA GLN A 11 17.93 -16.52 11.99
C GLN A 11 18.97 -15.43 11.69
N TYR A 12 18.54 -14.25 11.23
CA TYR A 12 19.44 -13.17 10.82
C TYR A 12 19.33 -11.97 11.75
N THR A 13 20.30 -11.82 12.65
CA THR A 13 20.36 -10.73 13.64
C THR A 13 20.95 -9.43 13.11
N GLY A 14 21.46 -9.43 11.87
CA GLY A 14 21.98 -8.23 11.19
C GLY A 14 20.90 -7.23 10.75
N GLY A 15 19.62 -7.57 10.97
CA GLY A 15 18.47 -6.75 10.60
C GLY A 15 17.68 -7.40 9.47
N THR A 16 16.43 -7.74 9.77
CA THR A 16 15.44 -8.26 8.82
C THR A 16 14.16 -7.45 8.98
N VAL A 17 13.41 -7.31 7.89
CA VAL A 17 12.12 -6.64 7.90
C VAL A 17 11.14 -7.36 6.99
N LEU A 18 9.93 -7.57 7.50
CA LEU A 18 8.79 -8.00 6.68
C LEU A 18 7.95 -6.78 6.28
N HIS A 19 7.79 -6.58 4.97
CA HIS A 19 6.89 -5.56 4.43
C HIS A 19 5.52 -6.18 4.10
N GLY A 20 4.51 -5.84 4.88
CA GLY A 20 3.12 -6.20 4.62
C GLY A 20 2.42 -5.09 3.82
N PHE A 21 2.43 -5.21 2.50
CA PHE A 21 1.68 -4.30 1.64
C PHE A 21 0.18 -4.63 1.64
N LEU A 22 -0.65 -3.60 1.81
CA LEU A 22 -2.11 -3.71 1.76
C LEU A 22 -2.63 -3.00 0.54
N GLY A 23 -3.59 -3.59 -0.18
CA GLY A 23 -4.15 -3.01 -1.39
C GLY A 23 -4.84 -1.65 -1.19
N GLU A 24 -5.27 -1.33 0.03
CA GLU A 24 -5.90 -0.06 0.36
C GLU A 24 -5.67 0.35 1.82
N ARG A 25 -6.14 1.55 2.17
CA ARG A 25 -6.03 2.10 3.52
C ARG A 25 -6.87 1.31 4.52
N ILE A 26 -6.31 1.03 5.71
CA ILE A 26 -7.12 0.58 6.84
C ILE A 26 -7.88 1.77 7.43
N TYR A 27 -9.22 1.75 7.35
CA TYR A 27 -10.08 2.81 7.89
C TYR A 27 -10.37 2.69 9.40
N SER A 28 -10.34 1.48 9.95
CA SER A 28 -10.58 1.25 11.39
C SER A 28 -9.27 1.12 12.17
N ILE A 29 -9.14 1.94 13.21
CA ILE A 29 -8.01 1.89 14.14
C ILE A 29 -8.01 0.55 14.89
N GLU A 30 -9.19 0.03 15.25
CA GLU A 30 -9.38 -1.24 15.95
C GLU A 30 -8.93 -2.41 15.08
N ALA A 31 -9.23 -2.38 13.78
CA ALA A 31 -8.78 -3.38 12.83
C ALA A 31 -7.24 -3.39 12.71
N CYS A 32 -6.61 -2.21 12.60
CA CYS A 32 -5.15 -2.09 12.55
C CYS A 32 -4.49 -2.60 13.84
N LYS A 33 -5.00 -2.18 15.01
CA LYS A 33 -4.53 -2.67 16.32
C LYS A 33 -4.64 -4.19 16.44
N SER A 34 -5.77 -4.74 16.00
CA SER A 34 -6.01 -6.18 16.05
C SER A 34 -5.06 -6.95 15.13
N LEU A 35 -4.74 -6.40 13.95
CA LEU A 35 -3.77 -6.98 13.03
C LEU A 35 -2.36 -6.97 13.63
N VAL A 36 -1.89 -5.82 14.13
CA VAL A 36 -0.59 -5.70 14.79
C VAL A 36 -0.47 -6.67 15.96
N LYS A 37 -1.50 -6.71 16.81
CA LYS A 37 -1.56 -7.63 17.97
C LYS A 37 -1.46 -9.09 17.53
N LYS A 38 -2.25 -9.51 16.54
CA LYS A 38 -2.21 -10.87 16.02
C LYS A 38 -0.83 -11.24 15.45
N ILE A 39 -0.16 -10.33 14.75
CA ILE A 39 1.18 -10.60 14.24
C ILE A 39 2.17 -10.78 15.40
N ALA A 40 2.17 -9.84 16.35
CA ALA A 40 3.10 -9.87 17.49
C ALA A 40 2.87 -11.03 18.47
N GLU A 41 1.64 -11.53 18.61
CA GLU A 41 1.32 -12.65 19.51
C GLU A 41 1.57 -14.03 18.90
N ASN A 42 1.53 -14.15 17.56
CA ASN A 42 1.60 -15.45 16.89
C ASN A 42 2.90 -15.69 16.10
N PHE A 43 3.74 -14.66 15.93
CA PHE A 43 4.99 -14.73 15.18
C PHE A 43 6.13 -14.06 15.95
N HIS A 44 7.37 -14.46 15.67
CA HIS A 44 8.60 -13.98 16.29
C HIS A 44 9.35 -12.95 15.42
N LEU A 45 8.74 -12.49 14.33
CA LEU A 45 9.28 -11.50 13.42
C LEU A 45 9.86 -10.28 14.18
N PRO A 46 11.17 -10.00 14.05
CA PRO A 46 11.82 -8.96 14.84
C PRO A 46 11.37 -7.56 14.43
N TYR A 47 11.04 -7.36 13.16
CA TYR A 47 10.52 -6.10 12.66
C TYR A 47 9.59 -6.32 11.45
N PHE A 48 8.43 -5.69 11.48
CA PHE A 48 7.49 -5.71 10.36
C PHE A 48 6.84 -4.34 10.16
N THR A 49 6.41 -4.10 8.93
CA THR A 49 5.68 -2.89 8.54
C THR A 49 4.35 -3.28 7.92
N ILE A 50 3.35 -2.41 8.10
CA ILE A 50 2.06 -2.51 7.45
C ILE A 50 1.92 -1.25 6.61
N THR A 51 1.98 -1.41 5.29
CA THR A 51 2.05 -0.29 4.34
C THR A 51 0.83 -0.32 3.45
N PRO A 52 -0.14 0.60 3.62
CA PRO A 52 -1.26 0.73 2.71
C PRO A 52 -0.82 1.34 1.38
N THR A 53 -1.42 0.88 0.30
CA THR A 53 -1.24 1.46 -1.03
C THR A 53 -2.08 2.72 -1.19
N PHE A 54 -1.48 3.73 -1.83
CA PHE A 54 -2.14 4.96 -2.25
C PHE A 54 -1.54 5.45 -3.57
N SER A 55 -2.36 6.09 -4.39
CA SER A 55 -1.93 6.89 -5.53
C SER A 55 -1.88 8.37 -5.16
N ILE A 56 -1.05 9.15 -5.83
CA ILE A 56 -0.99 10.61 -5.65
C ILE A 56 -1.48 11.29 -6.92
N CYS A 57 -2.49 12.14 -6.78
CA CYS A 57 -2.92 13.06 -7.82
C CYS A 57 -2.43 14.49 -7.48
N PRO A 58 -1.89 15.26 -8.44
CA PRO A 58 -1.50 16.66 -8.21
C PRO A 58 -2.64 17.56 -7.74
N VAL A 59 -3.89 17.23 -8.11
CA VAL A 59 -5.10 17.97 -7.76
C VAL A 59 -5.74 17.44 -6.47
N HIS A 60 -5.98 16.12 -6.41
CA HIS A 60 -6.74 15.49 -5.31
C HIS A 60 -5.88 14.98 -4.15
N GLY A 61 -4.55 15.01 -4.27
CA GLY A 61 -3.63 14.53 -3.25
C GLY A 61 -3.62 13.02 -3.11
N TYR A 62 -3.65 12.52 -1.87
CA TYR A 62 -3.58 11.09 -1.55
C TYR A 62 -4.90 10.38 -1.82
N ILE A 63 -4.87 9.39 -2.71
CA ILE A 63 -6.01 8.57 -3.12
C ILE A 63 -5.81 7.15 -2.60
N PRO A 64 -6.75 6.59 -1.82
CA PRO A 64 -6.64 5.21 -1.34
C PRO A 64 -6.62 4.20 -2.49
N GLY A 65 -5.68 3.25 -2.44
CA GLY A 65 -5.55 2.19 -3.41
C GLY A 65 -4.61 2.51 -4.58
N GLU A 66 -4.43 1.52 -5.45
CA GLU A 66 -3.63 1.63 -6.67
C GLU A 66 -4.53 2.05 -7.83
N HIS A 67 -4.27 3.24 -8.36
CA HIS A 67 -4.97 3.80 -9.51
C HIS A 67 -3.95 4.32 -10.52
N GLU A 68 -4.03 3.82 -11.75
CA GLU A 68 -3.22 4.31 -12.89
C GLU A 68 -3.62 5.72 -13.29
N PHE A 69 -4.93 6.00 -13.27
CA PHE A 69 -5.52 7.33 -13.49
C PHE A 69 -6.33 7.74 -12.27
N CYS A 70 -6.32 9.04 -11.94
CA CYS A 70 -7.08 9.53 -10.81
C CYS A 70 -8.60 9.27 -11.01
N PRO A 71 -9.28 8.61 -10.05
CA PRO A 71 -10.69 8.23 -10.18
C PRO A 71 -11.67 9.39 -9.94
N TYR A 72 -11.19 10.60 -9.64
CA TYR A 72 -12.00 11.78 -9.40
C TYR A 72 -12.07 12.68 -10.65
N ASP A 73 -13.08 13.54 -10.71
CA ASP A 73 -13.27 14.46 -11.84
C ASP A 73 -12.20 15.56 -11.87
N HIS A 74 -11.73 15.92 -13.05
CA HIS A 74 -10.78 17.02 -13.28
C HIS A 74 -11.39 18.04 -14.24
N SER A 75 -11.06 19.30 -14.04
CA SER A 75 -11.33 20.36 -15.02
C SER A 75 -10.38 20.24 -16.22
N ASN A 76 -10.78 20.82 -17.35
CA ASN A 76 -9.94 20.83 -18.55
C ASN A 76 -8.60 21.53 -18.31
N GLU A 77 -8.58 22.62 -17.53
CA GLU A 77 -7.36 23.35 -17.17
C GLU A 77 -6.39 22.45 -16.38
N GLU A 78 -6.89 21.64 -15.45
CA GLU A 78 -6.08 20.68 -14.69
C GLU A 78 -5.53 19.55 -15.56
N LEU A 79 -6.31 19.07 -16.54
CA LEU A 79 -5.85 18.06 -17.49
C LEU A 79 -4.80 18.62 -18.45
N GLU A 80 -4.93 19.88 -18.89
CA GLU A 80 -3.90 20.56 -19.69
C GLU A 80 -2.60 20.77 -18.90
N MET A 81 -2.70 21.03 -17.59
CA MET A 81 -1.53 21.27 -16.74
C MET A 81 -0.86 20.00 -16.22
N PHE A 82 -1.64 18.97 -15.84
CA PHE A 82 -1.16 17.79 -15.11
C PHE A 82 -1.53 16.46 -15.76
N GLY A 83 -2.37 16.48 -16.81
CA GLY A 83 -2.77 15.28 -17.52
C GLY A 83 -1.63 14.64 -18.29
N LEU A 84 -1.81 13.36 -18.63
CA LEU A 84 -0.87 12.59 -19.43
C LEU A 84 -1.57 12.19 -20.73
N GLU A 85 -0.96 12.51 -21.87
CA GLU A 85 -1.37 11.94 -23.14
C GLU A 85 -0.87 10.50 -23.21
N THR A 86 -1.80 9.56 -23.30
CA THR A 86 -1.49 8.13 -23.42
C THR A 86 -2.21 7.53 -24.62
N TYR A 87 -1.58 6.54 -25.23
CA TYR A 87 -2.19 5.75 -26.28
C TYR A 87 -3.03 4.68 -25.60
N ILE A 88 -4.36 4.77 -25.72
CA ILE A 88 -5.23 3.66 -25.34
C ILE A 88 -5.00 2.59 -26.41
N GLU A 89 -4.20 1.56 -26.09
CA GLU A 89 -4.31 0.30 -26.82
C GLU A 89 -5.74 -0.17 -26.59
N LYS A 90 -6.56 -0.12 -27.65
CA LYS A 90 -7.91 -0.71 -27.63
C LYS A 90 -7.75 -2.21 -27.40
N GLY A 91 -7.74 -2.63 -26.15
CA GLY A 91 -7.84 -4.02 -25.75
C GLY A 91 -9.20 -4.58 -26.14
N GLU A 92 -9.18 -5.79 -26.70
CA GLU A 92 -10.34 -6.62 -27.07
C GLU A 92 -11.31 -6.89 -25.91
#